data_AF-A0A7C7PVH5-F1
#
_entry.id   AF-A0A7C7PVH5-F1
#
_cell.length_a   1.000
_cell.length_b   1.000
_cell.length_c   1.000
_cell.angle_alpha   90.00
_cell.angle_beta   90.00
_cell.angle_gamma   90.00
#
_symmetry.space_group_name_H-M   'P 1'
#
loop_
_entity.id
_entity.type
_entity.pdbx_description
1 polymer ?
#
loop_
_entity_poly.entity_id
_entity_poly.type
_entity_poly.pdbx_seq_one_letter_code
_entity_poly.pdbx_strand_id
1 'polypeptide(L)'
;NFITALVTLTQTYSFPLVILVSLRGFYKEQIYPQILMSRALIEILKALNLDYYFIDKKEDINLIKDIIKQAYEEKNIKVALLSPSLFEGEVYENVVYEKERCFTKKINYEKTICNPDMTRYEFFLELLSLLKDYKLNNYKDFAFFVNIGFPSREFYFAQKSLNLNFPTFYMLGSLGLVSSIALGFSLTKIGKSYKVLSLDGDGSLLMNTGTLSTCSCLGKDNFSIICIDNGTWGSTGDQEIYTFKKVDLELVAKGMGFEKTVFINYKKDINRILKYLENKLFYHVMVKPKNEKVGNIEKDVKGLVLDFWENCKLARLKGICNYLNSLSEVDKENIVNIIREGKG
;
A
#
# COMPACT_ATOMS: atom_id res chain seq x y z
N ASN A 1 -9.64 -2.34 10.88
CA ASN A 1 -8.59 -1.84 9.97
C ASN A 1 -8.69 -0.35 9.65
N PHE A 2 -9.83 0.18 9.20
CA PHE A 2 -9.90 1.60 8.80
C PHE A 2 -9.42 2.60 9.88
N ILE A 3 -9.91 2.49 11.12
CA ILE A 3 -9.46 3.34 12.24
C ILE A 3 -7.94 3.23 12.46
N THR A 4 -7.42 2.00 12.49
CA THR A 4 -5.99 1.73 12.62
C THR A 4 -5.19 2.38 11.48
N ALA A 5 -5.68 2.33 10.25
CA ALA A 5 -5.05 2.96 9.10
C ALA A 5 -5.04 4.49 9.22
N LEU A 6 -6.15 5.11 9.62
CA LEU A 6 -6.21 6.56 9.79
C LEU A 6 -5.19 7.06 10.82
N VAL A 7 -5.10 6.38 11.97
CA VAL A 7 -4.20 6.81 13.05
C VAL A 7 -2.77 6.36 12.78
N THR A 8 -2.55 5.05 12.70
CA THR A 8 -1.19 4.48 12.76
C THR A 8 -0.43 4.61 11.45
N LEU A 9 -1.12 4.80 10.32
CA LEU A 9 -0.50 5.03 9.01
C LEU A 9 -0.61 6.51 8.63
N THR A 10 -1.81 7.05 8.50
CA THR A 10 -1.95 8.38 7.88
C THR A 10 -1.42 9.50 8.78
N GLN A 11 -1.76 9.53 10.07
CA GLN A 11 -1.21 10.54 11.00
C GLN A 11 0.29 10.34 11.25
N THR A 12 0.72 9.09 11.50
CA THR A 12 2.13 8.75 11.76
C THR A 12 3.07 9.21 10.63
N TYR A 13 2.64 9.09 9.38
CA TYR A 13 3.42 9.48 8.20
C TYR A 13 3.09 10.88 7.68
N SER A 14 2.14 11.57 8.32
CA SER A 14 1.60 12.87 7.88
C SER A 14 1.21 12.85 6.40
N PHE A 15 0.49 11.81 5.99
CA PHE A 15 -0.03 11.74 4.63
C PHE A 15 -1.28 12.61 4.52
N PRO A 16 -1.34 13.56 3.58
CA PRO A 16 -2.56 14.30 3.33
C PRO A 16 -3.62 13.33 2.80
N LEU A 17 -4.81 13.34 3.42
CA LEU A 17 -5.91 12.45 3.03
C LEU A 17 -7.24 13.17 3.14
N VAL A 18 -7.97 13.18 2.02
CA VAL A 18 -9.34 13.69 1.98
C VAL A 18 -10.29 12.50 1.92
N ILE A 19 -11.24 12.47 2.83
CA ILE A 19 -12.24 11.39 2.90
C ILE A 19 -13.60 12.01 2.66
N LEU A 20 -14.23 11.64 1.54
CA LEU A 20 -15.61 11.99 1.26
C LEU A 20 -16.49 10.86 1.79
N VAL A 21 -17.32 11.16 2.79
CA VAL A 21 -18.22 10.19 3.41
C VAL A 21 -19.65 10.56 3.08
N SER A 22 -20.38 9.67 2.41
CA SER A 22 -21.84 9.77 2.37
C SER A 22 -22.38 9.50 3.78
N LEU A 23 -22.97 10.52 4.39
CA LEU A 23 -23.49 10.45 5.76
C LEU A 23 -24.88 9.79 5.79
N ARG A 24 -24.92 8.51 5.38
CA ARG A 24 -26.11 7.67 5.55
C ARG A 24 -26.48 7.57 7.03
N GLY A 25 -27.77 7.42 7.35
CA GLY A 25 -28.24 7.41 8.74
C GLY A 25 -28.54 8.78 9.35
N PHE A 26 -28.30 9.88 8.63
CA PHE A 26 -28.46 11.24 9.16
C PHE A 26 -29.76 11.92 8.72
N TYR A 27 -30.01 12.02 7.41
CA TYR A 27 -31.16 12.74 6.86
C TYR A 27 -32.20 11.78 6.29
N LYS A 28 -33.43 11.81 6.83
CA LYS A 28 -34.59 10.98 6.45
C LYS A 28 -34.34 9.47 6.32
N GLU A 29 -33.27 8.95 6.92
CA GLU A 29 -32.92 7.52 6.86
C GLU A 29 -33.84 6.69 7.76
N GLN A 30 -34.27 5.53 7.26
CA GLN A 30 -35.13 4.59 7.99
C GLN A 30 -34.42 3.27 8.30
N ILE A 31 -33.28 3.01 7.65
CA ILE A 31 -32.49 1.81 7.89
C ILE A 31 -31.74 1.95 9.22
N TYR A 32 -32.26 1.29 10.27
CA TYR A 32 -31.76 1.42 11.64
C TYR A 32 -30.24 1.19 11.80
N PRO A 33 -29.61 0.16 11.19
CA PRO A 33 -28.15 0.01 11.24
C PRO A 33 -27.37 1.22 10.71
N GLN A 34 -27.88 1.93 9.71
CA GLN A 34 -27.23 3.12 9.16
C GLN A 34 -27.31 4.29 10.15
N ILE A 35 -28.44 4.45 10.84
CA ILE A 35 -28.64 5.48 11.88
C ILE A 35 -27.63 5.27 13.02
N LEU A 36 -27.45 4.03 13.48
CA LEU A 36 -26.46 3.70 14.51
C LEU A 36 -25.03 4.04 14.07
N MET A 37 -24.65 3.66 12.85
CA MET A 37 -23.32 3.93 12.32
C MET A 37 -23.06 5.43 12.15
N SER A 38 -24.05 6.20 11.68
CA SER A 38 -23.96 7.65 11.51
C SER A 38 -23.65 8.37 12.82
N ARG A 39 -24.37 8.01 13.90
CA ARG A 39 -24.13 8.57 15.24
C ARG A 39 -22.75 8.21 15.76
N ALA A 40 -22.34 6.95 15.60
CA ALA A 40 -21.04 6.48 16.06
C ALA A 40 -19.88 7.14 15.27
N LEU A 41 -20.04 7.37 13.97
CA LEU A 41 -19.01 7.95 13.11
C LEU A 41 -18.52 9.30 13.64
N ILE A 42 -19.44 10.20 14.02
CA ILE A 42 -19.08 11.54 14.50
C ILE A 42 -18.23 11.44 15.77
N GLU A 43 -18.63 10.58 16.71
CA GLU A 43 -17.89 10.37 17.97
C GLU A 43 -16.54 9.69 17.73
N ILE A 44 -16.44 8.79 16.75
CA ILE A 44 -15.16 8.20 16.32
C ILE A 44 -14.25 9.29 15.75
N LEU A 45 -14.73 10.15 14.84
CA LEU A 45 -13.90 11.21 14.24
C LEU A 45 -13.34 12.16 15.32
N LYS A 46 -14.17 12.54 16.29
CA LYS A 46 -13.74 13.33 17.46
C LYS A 46 -12.70 12.59 18.30
N ALA A 47 -12.94 11.33 18.63
CA ALA A 47 -12.02 10.53 19.43
C ALA A 47 -10.65 10.33 18.78
N LEU A 48 -10.60 10.32 17.43
CA LEU A 48 -9.38 10.23 16.65
C LEU A 48 -8.72 11.60 16.38
N ASN A 49 -9.32 12.69 16.87
CA ASN A 49 -8.89 14.07 16.63
C ASN A 49 -8.75 14.39 15.13
N LEU A 50 -9.76 14.00 14.34
CA LEU A 50 -9.82 14.25 12.90
C LEU A 50 -10.72 15.44 12.60
N ASP A 51 -10.24 16.33 11.73
CA ASP A 51 -11.04 17.45 11.26
C ASP A 51 -12.12 16.96 10.29
N TYR A 52 -13.36 17.34 10.56
CA TYR A 52 -14.48 16.99 9.71
C TYR A 52 -15.42 18.18 9.48
N TYR A 53 -16.07 18.18 8.33
CA TYR A 53 -16.90 19.27 7.83
C TYR A 53 -18.22 18.72 7.34
N PHE A 54 -19.33 19.28 7.82
CA PHE A 54 -20.65 18.93 7.29
C PHE A 54 -20.92 19.70 6.01
N ILE A 55 -21.41 18.99 4.99
CA ILE A 55 -21.90 19.57 3.75
C ILE A 55 -23.32 19.06 3.56
N ASP A 56 -24.28 19.89 3.94
CA ASP A 56 -25.71 19.56 3.97
C ASP A 56 -26.54 20.32 2.93
N LYS A 57 -25.99 21.41 2.39
CA LYS A 57 -26.61 22.23 1.36
C LYS A 57 -25.80 22.27 0.06
N LYS A 58 -26.48 22.45 -1.07
CA LYS A 58 -25.82 22.44 -2.40
C LYS A 58 -24.83 23.60 -2.54
N GLU A 59 -25.08 24.73 -1.91
CA GLU A 59 -24.21 25.91 -1.94
C GLU A 59 -22.83 25.63 -1.29
N ASP A 60 -22.81 24.74 -0.30
CA ASP A 60 -21.62 24.41 0.49
C ASP A 60 -20.72 23.36 -0.17
N ILE A 61 -21.13 22.77 -1.31
CA ILE A 61 -20.32 21.80 -2.07
C ILE A 61 -18.96 22.39 -2.47
N ASN A 62 -18.89 23.71 -2.70
CA ASN A 62 -17.64 24.38 -3.06
C ASN A 62 -16.57 24.30 -1.95
N LEU A 63 -16.98 24.12 -0.68
CA LEU A 63 -16.06 23.95 0.45
C LEU A 63 -15.18 22.71 0.31
N ILE A 64 -15.58 21.71 -0.48
CA ILE A 64 -14.75 20.52 -0.75
C ILE A 64 -13.39 20.92 -1.32
N LYS A 65 -13.33 21.96 -2.15
CA LYS A 65 -12.06 22.45 -2.72
C LYS A 65 -11.12 22.98 -1.63
N ASP A 66 -11.67 23.73 -0.67
CA ASP A 66 -10.92 24.28 0.45
C ASP A 66 -10.47 23.19 1.40
N ILE A 67 -11.33 22.20 1.66
CA ILE A 67 -11.02 21.01 2.46
C ILE A 67 -9.85 20.23 1.85
N ILE A 68 -9.86 20.03 0.53
CA ILE A 68 -8.76 19.39 -0.19
C ILE A 68 -7.47 20.19 -0.01
N LYS A 69 -7.52 21.50 -0.27
CA LYS A 69 -6.35 22.38 -0.11
C LYS A 69 -5.77 22.30 1.30
N GLN A 70 -6.60 22.42 2.33
CA GLN A 70 -6.20 22.34 3.73
C GLN A 70 -5.55 20.99 4.07
N ALA A 71 -6.10 19.87 3.57
CA ALA A 71 -5.53 18.54 3.81
C ALA A 71 -4.07 18.44 3.34
N TYR A 72 -3.76 18.99 2.16
CA TYR A 72 -2.42 18.98 1.58
C TYR A 72 -1.46 19.99 2.24
N GLU A 73 -1.93 21.20 2.54
CA GLU A 73 -1.13 22.25 3.20
C GLU A 73 -0.74 21.84 4.62
N GLU A 74 -1.70 21.30 5.37
CA GLU A 74 -1.51 20.90 6.76
C GLU A 74 -0.97 19.46 6.90
N LYS A 75 -0.92 18.70 5.81
CA LYS A 75 -0.49 17.29 5.78
C LYS A 75 -1.27 16.41 6.76
N ASN A 76 -2.58 16.64 6.82
CA ASN A 76 -3.48 15.99 7.75
C ASN A 76 -4.69 15.37 7.04
N ILE A 77 -5.48 14.61 7.78
CA ILE A 77 -6.72 14.01 7.32
C ILE A 77 -7.83 15.03 7.46
N LYS A 78 -8.60 15.24 6.39
CA LYS A 78 -9.83 16.04 6.41
C LYS A 78 -11.00 15.21 5.90
N VAL A 79 -12.12 15.23 6.63
CA VAL A 79 -13.30 14.42 6.33
C VAL A 79 -14.47 15.32 5.93
N ALA A 80 -14.97 15.20 4.70
CA ALA A 80 -16.20 15.86 4.28
C ALA A 80 -17.38 14.90 4.46
N LEU A 81 -18.31 15.25 5.34
CA LEU A 81 -19.53 14.51 5.62
C LEU A 81 -20.65 15.04 4.73
N LEU A 82 -20.97 14.29 3.68
CA LEU A 82 -21.94 14.65 2.67
C LEU A 82 -23.33 14.16 3.06
N SER A 83 -24.26 15.07 3.32
CA SER A 83 -25.65 14.71 3.62
C SER A 83 -26.34 14.12 2.38
N PRO A 84 -27.18 13.07 2.53
CA PRO A 84 -28.05 12.60 1.46
C PRO A 84 -28.97 13.69 0.85
N SER A 85 -29.29 14.75 1.61
CA SER A 85 -30.08 15.90 1.12
C SER A 85 -29.47 16.58 -0.10
N LEU A 86 -28.14 16.52 -0.27
CA LEU A 86 -27.45 17.08 -1.44
C LEU A 86 -27.92 16.47 -2.77
N PHE A 87 -28.47 15.27 -2.72
CA PHE A 87 -28.89 14.50 -3.89
C PHE A 87 -30.43 14.42 -4.01
N GLU A 88 -31.19 15.11 -3.16
CA GLU A 88 -32.66 15.17 -3.30
C GLU A 88 -33.05 15.88 -4.61
N GLY A 89 -33.99 15.28 -5.32
CA GLY A 89 -34.48 15.79 -6.61
C GLY A 89 -33.59 15.47 -7.82
N GLU A 90 -32.43 14.84 -7.61
CA GLU A 90 -31.60 14.34 -8.72
C GLU A 90 -32.26 13.09 -9.33
N VAL A 91 -32.41 13.09 -10.65
CA VAL A 91 -32.88 11.93 -11.41
C VAL A 91 -31.66 11.13 -11.84
N TYR A 92 -31.54 9.90 -11.34
CA TYR A 92 -30.47 9.00 -11.74
C TYR A 92 -30.99 8.00 -12.77
N GLU A 93 -30.37 7.99 -13.93
CA GLU A 93 -30.55 6.90 -14.89
C GLU A 93 -29.70 5.70 -14.46
N ASN A 94 -30.25 4.50 -14.67
CA ASN A 94 -29.47 3.28 -14.46
C ASN A 94 -28.30 3.26 -15.43
N VAL A 95 -27.11 2.97 -14.92
CA VAL A 95 -25.92 2.79 -15.75
C VAL A 95 -26.14 1.63 -16.71
N VAL A 96 -26.10 1.91 -18.01
CA VAL A 96 -26.09 0.88 -19.05
C VAL A 96 -24.65 0.40 -19.22
N TYR A 97 -24.40 -0.85 -18.80
CA TYR A 97 -23.07 -1.46 -18.98
C TYR A 97 -22.96 -2.01 -20.40
N GLU A 98 -22.16 -1.35 -21.25
CA GLU A 98 -21.94 -1.74 -22.66
C GLU A 98 -21.21 -3.08 -22.83
N LYS A 99 -20.49 -3.54 -21.80
CA LYS A 99 -19.70 -4.78 -21.85
C LYS A 99 -20.45 -5.94 -21.22
N GLU A 100 -20.53 -7.05 -21.95
CA GLU A 100 -21.03 -8.31 -21.43
C GLU A 100 -20.10 -8.85 -20.34
N ARG A 101 -20.70 -9.32 -19.23
CA ARG A 101 -19.95 -9.98 -18.14
C ARG A 101 -19.73 -11.46 -18.46
N CYS A 102 -18.86 -11.73 -19.43
CA CYS A 102 -18.51 -13.08 -19.85
C CYS A 102 -16.99 -13.28 -19.86
N PHE A 103 -16.49 -14.25 -19.09
CA PHE A 103 -15.10 -14.69 -19.13
C PHE A 103 -14.96 -16.12 -18.62
N THR A 104 -14.00 -16.86 -19.18
CA THR A 104 -13.69 -18.24 -18.78
C THR A 104 -12.33 -18.27 -18.10
N LYS A 105 -12.26 -18.93 -16.94
CA LYS A 105 -11.00 -19.13 -16.22
C LYS A 105 -10.78 -20.62 -16.02
N LYS A 106 -9.78 -21.18 -16.71
CA LYS A 106 -9.39 -22.58 -16.58
C LYS A 106 -8.17 -22.67 -15.67
N ILE A 107 -8.26 -23.45 -14.60
CA ILE A 107 -7.17 -23.67 -13.65
C ILE A 107 -7.04 -25.18 -13.44
N ASN A 108 -5.91 -25.74 -13.89
CA ASN A 108 -5.46 -27.06 -13.45
C ASN A 108 -4.39 -26.80 -12.39
N TYR A 109 -4.60 -27.30 -11.17
CA TYR A 109 -3.74 -26.97 -10.04
C TYR A 109 -3.54 -28.16 -9.13
N GLU A 110 -2.29 -28.55 -8.97
CA GLU A 110 -1.81 -29.53 -8.02
C GLU A 110 -0.51 -28.97 -7.44
N LYS A 111 -0.40 -28.99 -6.10
CA LYS A 111 0.76 -28.45 -5.40
C LYS A 111 0.95 -29.19 -4.10
N THR A 112 2.20 -29.60 -3.86
CA THR A 112 2.64 -30.11 -2.57
C THR A 112 3.39 -29.02 -1.84
N ILE A 113 2.92 -28.68 -0.64
CA ILE A 113 3.59 -27.72 0.25
C ILE A 113 4.38 -28.54 1.27
N CYS A 114 5.70 -28.35 1.28
CA CYS A 114 6.62 -29.01 2.20
C CYS A 114 7.18 -27.99 3.19
N ASN A 115 7.81 -28.47 4.27
CA ASN A 115 8.51 -27.59 5.19
C ASN A 115 9.60 -26.77 4.47
N PRO A 116 9.66 -25.45 4.67
CA PRO A 116 10.68 -24.61 4.07
C PRO A 116 12.04 -24.80 4.74
N ASP A 117 13.12 -24.50 4.01
CA ASP A 117 14.50 -24.65 4.51
C ASP A 117 15.12 -23.34 5.05
N MET A 118 14.43 -22.20 4.86
CA MET A 118 14.94 -20.88 5.22
C MET A 118 13.99 -20.11 6.14
N THR A 119 14.54 -19.19 6.90
CA THR A 119 13.83 -18.18 7.69
C THR A 119 13.55 -16.94 6.85
N ARG A 120 12.66 -16.06 7.33
CA ARG A 120 12.39 -14.77 6.66
C ARG A 120 13.64 -13.90 6.54
N TYR A 121 14.48 -13.86 7.58
CA TYR A 121 15.73 -13.10 7.56
C TYR A 121 16.73 -13.64 6.53
N GLU A 122 16.90 -14.96 6.45
CA GLU A 122 17.74 -15.59 5.43
C GLU A 122 17.22 -15.33 4.02
N PHE A 123 15.89 -15.35 3.82
CA PHE A 123 15.26 -14.97 2.56
C PHE A 123 15.59 -13.52 2.18
N PHE A 124 15.51 -12.57 3.12
CA PHE A 124 15.87 -11.18 2.85
C PHE A 124 17.34 -11.00 2.47
N LEU A 125 18.27 -11.66 3.17
CA LEU A 125 19.70 -11.61 2.85
C LEU A 125 19.97 -12.11 1.42
N GLU A 126 19.36 -13.24 1.05
CA GLU A 126 19.51 -13.82 -0.28
C GLU A 126 18.87 -12.94 -1.36
N LEU A 127 17.64 -12.47 -1.14
CA LEU A 127 16.93 -11.58 -2.07
C LEU A 127 17.72 -10.31 -2.35
N LEU A 128 18.24 -9.65 -1.31
CA LEU A 128 18.99 -8.40 -1.45
C LEU A 128 20.33 -8.61 -2.17
N SER A 129 21.04 -9.69 -1.84
CA SER A 129 22.29 -10.05 -2.52
C SER A 129 22.04 -10.35 -4.00
N LEU A 130 21.02 -11.15 -4.29
CA LEU A 130 20.61 -11.51 -5.65
C LEU A 130 20.25 -10.28 -6.50
N LEU A 131 19.49 -9.33 -5.94
CA LEU A 131 19.08 -8.11 -6.67
C LEU A 131 20.23 -7.12 -6.86
N LYS A 132 21.16 -7.06 -5.90
CA LYS A 132 22.41 -6.29 -6.04
C LYS A 132 23.22 -6.79 -7.23
N ASP A 133 23.39 -8.10 -7.35
CA ASP A 133 24.19 -8.73 -8.41
C ASP A 133 23.50 -8.66 -9.78
N TYR A 134 22.16 -8.76 -9.82
CA TYR A 134 21.40 -8.64 -11.06
C TYR A 134 21.51 -7.25 -11.73
N LYS A 135 21.58 -6.19 -10.92
CA LYS A 135 21.73 -4.81 -11.39
C LYS A 135 22.90 -4.12 -10.69
N LEU A 136 24.12 -4.62 -10.91
CA LEU A 136 25.38 -4.11 -10.33
C LEU A 136 25.53 -2.58 -10.37
N ASN A 137 24.93 -1.89 -11.36
CA ASN A 137 24.96 -0.43 -11.50
C ASN A 137 23.60 0.27 -11.28
N ASN A 138 22.52 -0.46 -10.99
CA ASN A 138 21.14 0.05 -10.98
C ASN A 138 20.21 -0.60 -9.93
N TYR A 139 20.74 -1.23 -8.87
CA TYR A 139 19.91 -1.84 -7.83
C TYR A 139 18.96 -0.84 -7.12
N LYS A 140 19.26 0.47 -7.20
CA LYS A 140 18.33 1.53 -6.75
C LYS A 140 17.10 1.72 -7.65
N ASP A 141 16.95 0.93 -8.72
CA ASP A 141 15.72 0.85 -9.51
C ASP A 141 14.65 0.00 -8.80
N PHE A 142 14.98 -0.69 -7.71
CA PHE A 142 14.02 -1.41 -6.89
C PHE A 142 13.48 -0.52 -5.79
N ALA A 143 12.17 -0.51 -5.59
CA ALA A 143 11.54 0.13 -4.43
C ALA A 143 10.78 -0.92 -3.63
N PHE A 144 11.11 -1.05 -2.35
CA PHE A 144 10.50 -2.02 -1.44
C PHE A 144 9.45 -1.37 -0.56
N PHE A 145 8.38 -2.10 -0.30
CA PHE A 145 7.36 -1.76 0.68
C PHE A 145 7.22 -2.95 1.60
N VAL A 146 7.59 -2.81 2.88
CA VAL A 146 7.77 -3.93 3.79
C VAL A 146 6.72 -3.93 4.87
N ASN A 147 6.11 -5.09 5.11
CA ASN A 147 5.05 -5.26 6.10
C ASN A 147 5.47 -4.88 7.53
N ILE A 148 4.48 -4.59 8.37
CA ILE A 148 4.65 -4.14 9.76
C ILE A 148 5.29 -5.20 10.67
N GLY A 149 6.04 -4.73 11.66
CA GLY A 149 6.57 -5.55 12.75
C GLY A 149 7.93 -6.17 12.43
N PHE A 150 8.09 -7.46 12.75
CA PHE A 150 9.33 -8.18 12.50
C PHE A 150 9.80 -8.14 11.04
N PRO A 151 8.95 -8.27 10.00
CA PRO A 151 9.38 -8.12 8.61
C PRO A 151 10.13 -6.81 8.34
N SER A 152 9.59 -5.66 8.80
CA SER A 152 10.25 -4.36 8.63
C SER A 152 11.59 -4.28 9.39
N ARG A 153 11.65 -4.78 10.62
CA ARG A 153 12.90 -4.81 11.42
C ARG A 153 13.96 -5.68 10.75
N GLU A 154 13.60 -6.91 10.41
CA GLU A 154 14.49 -7.87 9.77
C GLU A 154 15.01 -7.36 8.43
N PHE A 155 14.15 -6.77 7.60
CA PHE A 155 14.57 -6.19 6.32
C PHE A 155 15.52 -5.00 6.50
N TYR A 156 15.27 -4.14 7.49
CA TYR A 156 16.16 -3.03 7.85
C TYR A 156 17.56 -3.51 8.25
N PHE A 157 17.64 -4.49 9.16
CA PHE A 157 18.91 -5.04 9.60
C PHE A 157 19.59 -5.90 8.53
N ALA A 158 18.84 -6.57 7.66
CA ALA A 158 19.40 -7.28 6.50
C ALA A 158 20.12 -6.31 5.56
N GLN A 159 19.48 -5.18 5.20
CA GLN A 159 20.13 -4.13 4.41
C GLN A 159 21.38 -3.56 5.10
N LYS A 160 21.31 -3.25 6.41
CA LYS A 160 22.45 -2.76 7.20
C LYS A 160 23.62 -3.75 7.19
N SER A 161 23.34 -5.04 7.37
CA SER A 161 24.36 -6.09 7.40
C SER A 161 25.08 -6.30 6.06
N LEU A 162 24.38 -6.08 4.95
CA LEU A 162 24.92 -6.17 3.59
C LEU A 162 25.51 -4.85 3.08
N ASN A 163 25.47 -3.78 3.88
CA ASN A 163 25.83 -2.42 3.48
C ASN A 163 25.07 -1.95 2.22
N LEU A 164 23.75 -2.16 2.19
CA LEU A 164 22.85 -1.78 1.10
C LEU A 164 21.82 -0.75 1.58
N ASN A 165 21.34 0.08 0.65
CA ASN A 165 20.35 1.13 0.90
C ASN A 165 19.34 1.27 -0.25
N PHE A 166 18.58 0.20 -0.49
CA PHE A 166 17.47 0.24 -1.43
C PHE A 166 16.39 1.24 -0.96
N PRO A 167 15.73 1.97 -1.88
CA PRO A 167 14.52 2.71 -1.56
C PRO A 167 13.51 1.79 -0.87
N THR A 168 13.26 2.02 0.42
CA THR A 168 12.41 1.14 1.23
C THR A 168 11.42 1.93 2.06
N PHE A 169 10.14 1.70 1.83
CA PHE A 169 9.07 2.12 2.70
C PHE A 169 8.84 1.02 3.75
N TYR A 170 9.17 1.33 5.00
CA TYR A 170 8.85 0.45 6.12
C TYR A 170 7.46 0.76 6.61
N MET A 171 6.56 -0.22 6.62
CA MET A 171 5.24 -0.07 7.23
C MET A 171 5.37 -0.14 8.75
N LEU A 172 5.03 0.94 9.45
CA LEU A 172 5.07 1.01 10.91
C LEU A 172 3.67 0.97 11.53
N GLY A 173 2.62 1.09 10.71
CA GLY A 173 1.23 1.06 11.15
C GLY A 173 0.32 0.29 10.20
N SER A 174 -0.77 -0.25 10.72
CA SER A 174 -1.83 -0.94 9.96
C SER A 174 -1.40 -2.18 9.14
N LEU A 175 -1.66 -3.35 9.71
CA LEU A 175 -1.54 -4.65 9.05
C LEU A 175 -2.50 -4.76 7.84
N GLY A 176 -2.06 -5.41 6.76
CA GLY A 176 -2.87 -5.67 5.55
C GLY A 176 -2.86 -4.57 4.49
N LEU A 177 -2.08 -3.50 4.64
CA LEU A 177 -2.12 -2.36 3.70
C LEU A 177 -0.85 -2.14 2.87
N VAL A 178 0.24 -2.85 3.16
CA VAL A 178 1.53 -2.61 2.48
C VAL A 178 1.44 -2.83 0.97
N SER A 179 0.74 -3.89 0.53
CA SER A 179 0.50 -4.15 -0.89
C SER A 179 -0.33 -3.08 -1.58
N SER A 180 -1.31 -2.48 -0.89
CA SER A 180 -2.13 -1.40 -1.44
C SER A 180 -1.32 -0.10 -1.60
N ILE A 181 -0.46 0.23 -0.64
CA ILE A 181 0.42 1.41 -0.71
C ILE A 181 1.47 1.23 -1.81
N ALA A 182 2.09 0.06 -1.88
CA ALA A 182 3.06 -0.28 -2.91
C ALA A 182 2.44 -0.16 -4.32
N LEU A 183 1.20 -0.66 -4.49
CA LEU A 183 0.45 -0.48 -5.73
C LEU A 183 0.24 1.01 -6.03
N GLY A 184 -0.24 1.80 -5.05
CA GLY A 184 -0.45 3.24 -5.22
C GLY A 184 0.81 3.96 -5.68
N PHE A 185 1.95 3.71 -5.03
CA PHE A 185 3.25 4.25 -5.45
C PHE A 185 3.61 3.83 -6.87
N SER A 186 3.46 2.54 -7.22
CA SER A 186 3.82 2.00 -8.54
C SER A 186 3.09 2.66 -9.71
N LEU A 187 1.90 3.22 -9.46
CA LEU A 187 1.07 3.90 -10.46
C LEU A 187 1.46 5.37 -10.66
N THR A 188 2.18 5.97 -9.71
CA THR A 188 2.64 7.36 -9.82
C THR A 188 3.68 7.53 -10.92
N LYS A 189 3.85 8.76 -11.42
CA LYS A 189 4.89 9.10 -12.41
C LYS A 189 6.29 8.69 -11.95
N ILE A 190 6.56 8.82 -10.66
CA ILE A 190 7.81 8.44 -10.01
C ILE A 190 7.94 6.92 -9.96
N GLY A 191 6.94 6.24 -9.40
CA GLY A 191 6.99 4.79 -9.17
C GLY A 191 7.09 3.97 -10.46
N LYS A 192 6.63 4.52 -11.59
CA LYS A 192 6.82 3.92 -12.92
C LYS A 192 8.29 3.73 -13.31
N SER A 193 9.23 4.49 -12.73
CA SER A 193 10.67 4.32 -12.94
C SER A 193 11.31 3.23 -12.06
N TYR A 194 10.53 2.58 -11.21
CA TYR A 194 11.01 1.56 -10.28
C TYR A 194 10.31 0.22 -10.50
N LYS A 195 11.04 -0.87 -10.27
CA LYS A 195 10.43 -2.15 -9.95
C LYS A 195 10.00 -2.13 -8.49
N VAL A 196 8.69 -2.02 -8.26
CA VAL A 196 8.07 -1.92 -6.95
C VAL A 196 7.73 -3.31 -6.43
N LEU A 197 8.28 -3.66 -5.26
CA LEU A 197 8.11 -4.96 -4.60
C LEU A 197 7.42 -4.77 -3.25
N SER A 198 6.20 -5.28 -3.12
CA SER A 198 5.53 -5.41 -1.82
C SER A 198 6.03 -6.68 -1.13
N LEU A 199 6.69 -6.55 0.02
CA LEU A 199 7.07 -7.66 0.88
C LEU A 199 6.01 -7.79 1.96
N ASP A 200 5.01 -8.62 1.67
CA ASP A 200 3.82 -8.79 2.51
C ASP A 200 3.88 -10.11 3.29
N GLY A 201 3.19 -10.17 4.43
CA GLY A 201 3.04 -11.41 5.20
C GLY A 201 1.78 -12.17 4.78
N ASP A 202 1.78 -13.48 4.97
CA ASP A 202 0.59 -14.33 4.83
C ASP A 202 -0.60 -13.82 5.67
N GLY A 203 -0.40 -13.57 6.96
CA GLY A 203 -1.45 -13.05 7.84
C GLY A 203 -1.94 -11.65 7.45
N SER A 204 -1.03 -10.81 6.95
CA SER A 204 -1.35 -9.47 6.44
C SER A 204 -2.24 -9.54 5.20
N LEU A 205 -1.91 -10.40 4.24
CA LEU A 205 -2.73 -10.63 3.06
C LEU A 205 -4.09 -11.25 3.42
N LEU A 206 -4.15 -12.15 4.40
CA LEU A 206 -5.43 -12.69 4.89
C LEU A 206 -6.31 -11.63 5.57
N MET A 207 -5.71 -10.64 6.23
CA MET A 207 -6.46 -9.53 6.83
C MET A 207 -7.06 -8.57 5.80
N ASN A 208 -6.52 -8.53 4.58
CA ASN A 208 -7.02 -7.68 3.50
C ASN A 208 -6.97 -8.38 2.14
N THR A 209 -7.56 -9.57 2.05
CA THR A 209 -7.50 -10.40 0.83
C THR A 209 -8.04 -9.68 -0.41
N GLY A 210 -9.00 -8.77 -0.22
CA GLY A 210 -9.53 -7.92 -1.29
C GLY A 210 -8.50 -7.04 -1.99
N THR A 211 -7.34 -6.77 -1.35
CA THR A 211 -6.25 -6.05 -2.03
C THR A 211 -5.71 -6.82 -3.22
N LEU A 212 -5.78 -8.16 -3.22
CA LEU A 212 -5.24 -8.98 -4.31
C LEU A 212 -5.98 -8.74 -5.62
N SER A 213 -7.31 -8.57 -5.59
CA SER A 213 -8.09 -8.25 -6.80
C SER A 213 -7.80 -6.84 -7.30
N THR A 214 -7.59 -5.89 -6.40
CA THR A 214 -7.21 -4.52 -6.77
C THR A 214 -5.82 -4.51 -7.42
N CYS A 215 -4.86 -5.18 -6.79
CA CYS A 215 -3.49 -5.34 -7.30
C CYS A 215 -3.44 -6.08 -8.64
N SER A 216 -4.25 -7.12 -8.82
CA SER A 216 -4.31 -7.87 -10.07
C SER A 216 -4.94 -7.05 -11.20
N CYS A 217 -5.96 -6.23 -10.92
CA CYS A 217 -6.61 -5.40 -11.92
C CYS A 217 -5.80 -4.15 -12.30
N LEU A 218 -5.26 -3.43 -11.31
CA LEU A 218 -4.64 -2.12 -11.52
C LEU A 218 -3.12 -2.18 -11.71
N GLY A 219 -2.47 -3.18 -11.11
CA GLY A 219 -1.01 -3.33 -11.17
C GLY A 219 -0.51 -3.44 -12.60
N LYS A 220 0.66 -2.85 -12.84
CA LYS A 220 1.41 -2.95 -14.10
C LYS A 220 2.65 -3.82 -13.91
N ASP A 221 3.41 -4.04 -14.98
CA ASP A 221 4.56 -4.93 -14.99
C ASP A 221 5.70 -4.49 -14.06
N ASN A 222 5.71 -3.23 -13.65
CA ASN A 222 6.65 -2.71 -12.66
C ASN A 222 6.28 -3.07 -11.21
N PHE A 223 5.14 -3.71 -10.94
CA PHE A 223 4.66 -4.02 -9.59
C PHE A 223 4.55 -5.52 -9.33
N SER A 224 5.03 -6.00 -8.19
CA SER A 224 4.86 -7.39 -7.75
C SER A 224 4.63 -7.49 -6.24
N ILE A 225 3.89 -8.53 -5.83
CA ILE A 225 3.73 -8.92 -4.42
C ILE A 225 4.60 -10.13 -4.15
N ILE A 226 5.41 -10.06 -3.10
CA ILE A 226 6.15 -11.18 -2.52
C ILE A 226 5.50 -11.47 -1.17
N CYS A 227 4.63 -12.48 -1.15
CA CYS A 227 4.04 -13.02 0.07
C CYS A 227 5.06 -13.92 0.76
N ILE A 228 5.49 -13.52 1.95
CA ILE A 228 6.41 -14.26 2.80
C ILE A 228 5.57 -14.97 3.86
N ASP A 229 5.38 -16.26 3.66
CA ASP A 229 4.46 -17.11 4.39
C ASP A 229 5.23 -17.93 5.42
N ASN A 230 5.13 -17.53 6.69
CA ASN A 230 5.67 -18.25 7.83
C ASN A 230 4.59 -19.06 8.57
N GLY A 231 3.36 -19.10 8.06
CA GLY A 231 2.22 -19.82 8.64
C GLY A 231 1.82 -19.36 10.04
N THR A 232 2.33 -18.23 10.55
CA THR A 232 2.22 -17.88 11.97
C THR A 232 2.22 -16.37 12.22
N TRP A 233 1.51 -15.94 13.26
CA TRP A 233 1.56 -14.56 13.74
C TRP A 233 2.84 -14.28 14.53
N GLY A 234 3.89 -13.85 13.83
CA GLY A 234 5.22 -13.64 14.43
C GLY A 234 5.22 -12.71 15.66
N SER A 235 4.41 -11.66 15.66
CA SER A 235 4.36 -10.68 16.76
C SER A 235 3.57 -11.14 17.98
N THR A 236 2.76 -12.19 17.88
CA THR A 236 1.87 -12.65 18.96
C THR A 236 2.24 -14.05 19.46
N GLY A 237 3.53 -14.38 19.41
CA GLY A 237 4.06 -15.65 19.91
C GLY A 237 3.97 -16.81 18.90
N ASP A 238 4.12 -16.52 17.60
CA ASP A 238 4.11 -17.51 16.51
C ASP A 238 2.85 -18.41 16.51
N GLN A 239 1.69 -17.84 16.84
CA GLN A 239 0.41 -18.55 16.77
C GLN A 239 0.12 -18.98 15.33
N GLU A 240 -0.14 -20.27 15.12
CA GLU A 240 -0.48 -20.84 13.81
C GLU A 240 -1.66 -20.12 13.17
N ILE A 241 -1.56 -19.87 11.86
CA ILE A 241 -2.65 -19.32 11.04
C ILE A 241 -3.06 -20.28 9.93
N TYR A 242 -4.10 -19.93 9.18
CA TYR A 242 -4.72 -20.85 8.23
C TYR A 242 -3.83 -21.27 7.05
N THR A 243 -2.80 -20.50 6.72
CA THR A 243 -1.76 -20.87 5.72
C THR A 243 -0.84 -21.99 6.18
N PHE A 244 -0.71 -22.22 7.49
CA PHE A 244 0.05 -23.36 8.03
C PHE A 244 -0.58 -24.71 7.65
N LYS A 245 -1.89 -24.75 7.38
CA LYS A 245 -2.64 -26.01 7.22
C LYS A 245 -3.43 -26.13 5.92
N LYS A 246 -4.16 -25.08 5.52
CA LYS A 246 -5.24 -25.22 4.51
C LYS A 246 -5.23 -24.17 3.42
N VAL A 247 -4.81 -22.94 3.73
CA VAL A 247 -4.90 -21.84 2.78
C VAL A 247 -3.68 -21.80 1.88
N ASP A 248 -3.91 -21.92 0.58
CA ASP A 248 -2.87 -21.75 -0.44
C ASP A 248 -2.97 -20.35 -1.07
N LEU A 249 -2.10 -19.44 -0.62
CA LEU A 249 -2.14 -18.05 -1.07
C LEU A 249 -1.79 -17.89 -2.55
N GLU A 250 -1.03 -18.80 -3.15
CA GLU A 250 -0.81 -18.79 -4.59
C GLU A 250 -2.11 -19.06 -5.35
N LEU A 251 -2.87 -20.07 -4.94
CA LEU A 251 -4.16 -20.39 -5.55
C LEU A 251 -5.19 -19.28 -5.32
N VAL A 252 -5.20 -18.68 -4.13
CA VAL A 252 -6.02 -17.49 -3.83
C VAL A 252 -5.65 -16.34 -4.75
N ALA A 253 -4.36 -16.03 -4.93
CA ALA A 253 -3.92 -14.97 -5.83
C ALA A 253 -4.34 -15.24 -7.28
N LYS A 254 -4.20 -16.48 -7.76
CA LYS A 254 -4.74 -16.88 -9.07
C LYS A 254 -6.24 -16.63 -9.15
N GLY A 255 -7.01 -17.07 -8.16
CA GLY A 255 -8.45 -16.81 -8.06
C GLY A 255 -8.80 -15.33 -8.17
N MET A 256 -8.03 -14.49 -7.48
CA MET A 256 -8.16 -13.03 -7.43
C MET A 256 -7.67 -12.29 -8.68
N GLY A 257 -7.16 -12.99 -9.70
CA GLY A 257 -6.87 -12.40 -11.01
C GLY A 257 -5.39 -12.28 -11.36
N PHE A 258 -4.46 -12.75 -10.52
CA PHE A 258 -3.06 -12.87 -10.94
C PHE A 258 -2.92 -13.97 -11.98
N GLU A 259 -2.56 -13.61 -13.21
CA GLU A 259 -2.36 -14.56 -14.30
C GLU A 259 -1.08 -15.39 -14.13
N LYS A 260 -0.04 -14.76 -13.57
CA LYS A 260 1.25 -15.39 -13.33
C LYS A 260 1.54 -15.37 -11.83
N THR A 261 2.01 -16.51 -11.33
CA THR A 261 2.45 -16.69 -9.95
C THR A 261 3.73 -17.52 -9.92
N VAL A 262 4.50 -17.38 -8.84
CA VAL A 262 5.72 -18.18 -8.63
C VAL A 262 5.75 -18.65 -7.18
N PHE A 263 5.79 -19.97 -6.99
CA PHE A 263 5.98 -20.58 -5.69
C PHE A 263 7.46 -20.90 -5.41
N ILE A 264 7.91 -20.56 -4.21
CA ILE A 264 9.28 -20.75 -3.73
C ILE A 264 9.20 -21.38 -2.34
N ASN A 265 9.70 -22.61 -2.22
CA ASN A 265 9.72 -23.34 -0.94
C ASN A 265 11.13 -23.47 -0.34
N TYR A 266 12.15 -23.42 -1.21
CA TYR A 266 13.54 -23.68 -0.83
C TYR A 266 14.43 -22.52 -1.23
N LYS A 267 15.48 -22.29 -0.44
CA LYS A 267 16.45 -21.20 -0.64
C LYS A 267 17.06 -21.21 -2.05
N LYS A 268 17.38 -22.40 -2.57
CA LYS A 268 17.96 -22.58 -3.91
C LYS A 268 17.09 -22.03 -5.05
N ASP A 269 15.78 -21.86 -4.82
CA ASP A 269 14.80 -21.46 -5.83
C ASP A 269 14.50 -19.95 -5.80
N ILE A 270 15.16 -19.17 -4.93
CA ILE A 270 14.97 -17.71 -4.84
C ILE A 270 15.34 -17.00 -6.15
N ASN A 271 16.30 -17.53 -6.90
CA ASN A 271 16.69 -17.03 -8.21
C ASN A 271 15.52 -16.94 -9.22
N ARG A 272 14.45 -17.70 -9.01
CA ARG A 272 13.22 -17.62 -9.81
C ARG A 272 12.54 -16.26 -9.72
N ILE A 273 12.82 -15.47 -8.69
CA ILE A 273 12.34 -14.08 -8.58
C ILE A 273 12.85 -13.24 -9.75
N LEU A 274 14.14 -13.33 -10.08
CA LEU A 274 14.74 -12.58 -11.19
C LEU A 274 14.19 -13.01 -12.55
N LYS A 275 13.97 -14.31 -12.74
CA LYS A 275 13.53 -14.87 -14.03
C LYS A 275 12.25 -14.23 -14.57
N TYR A 276 11.38 -13.79 -13.67
CA TYR A 276 10.08 -13.25 -14.04
C TYR A 276 9.90 -11.78 -13.63
N LEU A 277 10.99 -11.13 -13.18
CA LEU A 277 10.99 -9.79 -12.63
C LEU A 277 10.35 -8.73 -13.55
N GLU A 278 10.29 -8.95 -14.86
CA GLU A 278 9.66 -8.02 -15.81
C GLU A 278 8.14 -8.13 -15.91
N ASN A 279 7.49 -9.01 -15.14
CA ASN A 279 6.03 -9.17 -15.16
C ASN A 279 5.40 -8.73 -13.84
N LYS A 280 4.11 -8.37 -13.90
CA LYS A 280 3.25 -8.34 -12.72
C LYS A 280 3.05 -9.76 -12.19
N LEU A 281 3.42 -9.98 -10.93
CA LEU A 281 3.47 -11.31 -10.33
C LEU A 281 3.06 -11.31 -8.87
N PHE A 282 2.54 -12.46 -8.47
CA PHE A 282 2.44 -12.87 -7.08
C PHE A 282 3.46 -13.97 -6.81
N TYR A 283 4.44 -13.70 -5.95
CA TYR A 283 5.38 -14.69 -5.44
C TYR A 283 4.87 -15.20 -4.10
N HIS A 284 4.75 -16.51 -3.95
CA HIS A 284 4.42 -17.16 -2.68
C HIS A 284 5.69 -17.85 -2.17
N VAL A 285 6.26 -17.29 -1.11
CA VAL A 285 7.55 -17.71 -0.54
C VAL A 285 7.29 -18.32 0.82
N MET A 286 7.55 -19.62 0.98
CA MET A 286 7.45 -20.29 2.27
C MET A 286 8.72 -20.06 3.08
N VAL A 287 8.57 -19.73 4.35
CA VAL A 287 9.66 -19.56 5.31
C VAL A 287 9.32 -20.20 6.66
N LYS A 288 10.33 -20.51 7.47
CA LYS A 288 10.15 -21.07 8.80
C LYS A 288 9.46 -20.05 9.73
N PRO A 289 8.60 -20.49 10.67
CA PRO A 289 8.02 -19.65 11.72
C PRO A 289 9.08 -19.26 12.74
N LYS A 290 9.90 -18.27 12.38
CA LYS A 290 10.99 -17.77 13.23
C LYS A 290 11.20 -16.29 12.97
N ASN A 291 11.15 -15.50 14.04
CA ASN A 291 11.64 -14.13 14.03
C ASN A 291 13.13 -14.11 14.37
N GLU A 292 13.91 -13.35 13.61
CA GLU A 292 15.33 -13.17 13.92
C GLU A 292 15.49 -12.18 15.09
N LYS A 293 16.50 -12.39 15.93
CA LYS A 293 16.74 -11.54 17.12
C LYS A 293 17.47 -10.25 16.75
N VAL A 294 16.82 -9.43 15.92
CA VAL A 294 17.31 -8.11 15.51
C VAL A 294 16.80 -7.02 16.47
N GLY A 295 17.48 -5.87 16.52
CA GLY A 295 17.05 -4.72 17.33
C GLY A 295 15.75 -4.06 16.84
N ASN A 296 15.38 -2.95 17.47
CA ASN A 296 14.38 -2.04 16.90
C ASN A 296 15.03 -1.14 15.84
N ILE A 297 14.24 -0.63 14.90
CA ILE A 297 14.73 0.34 13.93
C ILE A 297 15.08 1.63 14.70
N GLU A 298 16.32 2.09 14.54
CA GLU A 298 16.88 3.22 15.30
C GLU A 298 16.29 4.57 14.86
N LYS A 299 15.76 4.66 13.63
CA LYS A 299 15.18 5.88 13.04
C LYS A 299 13.71 6.03 13.41
N ASP A 300 13.30 7.27 13.65
CA ASP A 300 11.89 7.62 13.74
C ASP A 300 11.20 7.57 12.36
N VAL A 301 9.86 7.70 12.36
CA VAL A 301 9.07 7.61 11.12
C VAL A 301 9.52 8.66 10.11
N LYS A 302 9.76 9.89 10.56
CA LYS A 302 10.17 11.00 9.69
C LYS A 302 11.51 10.68 9.01
N GLY A 303 12.48 10.17 9.75
CA GLY A 303 13.77 9.73 9.23
C GLY A 303 13.63 8.61 8.21
N LEU A 304 12.75 7.63 8.44
CA LEU A 304 12.52 6.54 7.49
C LEU A 304 11.82 7.00 6.20
N VAL A 305 10.89 7.95 6.30
CA VAL A 305 10.25 8.56 5.12
C VAL A 305 11.27 9.37 4.33
N LEU A 306 12.11 10.16 5.00
CA LEU A 306 13.19 10.90 4.34
C LEU A 306 14.16 9.95 3.65
N ASP A 307 14.62 8.89 4.31
CA ASP A 307 15.47 7.86 3.72
C ASP A 307 14.85 7.23 2.46
N PHE A 308 13.55 6.91 2.50
CA PHE A 308 12.85 6.34 1.35
C PHE A 308 12.92 7.28 0.13
N TRP A 309 12.60 8.56 0.34
CA TRP A 309 12.63 9.57 -0.72
C TRP A 309 14.04 9.94 -1.16
N GLU A 310 15.01 9.93 -0.24
CA GLU A 310 16.42 10.17 -0.56
C GLU A 310 17.02 9.06 -1.41
N ASN A 311 16.63 7.81 -1.14
CA ASN A 311 17.11 6.64 -1.88
C ASN A 311 16.37 6.44 -3.20
N CYS A 312 15.09 6.81 -3.29
CA CYS A 312 14.47 7.03 -4.58
C CYS A 312 15.33 8.08 -5.33
N LYS A 313 15.91 7.72 -6.49
CA LYS A 313 16.58 8.60 -7.48
C LYS A 313 16.00 10.02 -7.67
N LEU A 314 14.83 10.33 -7.12
CA LEU A 314 14.34 11.67 -6.86
C LEU A 314 15.20 12.56 -5.96
N ALA A 315 16.16 12.07 -5.15
CA ALA A 315 17.12 12.98 -4.50
C ALA A 315 18.10 13.67 -5.47
N ARG A 316 18.22 13.19 -6.72
CA ARG A 316 18.85 13.99 -7.78
C ARG A 316 17.98 15.16 -8.25
N LEU A 317 16.76 15.29 -7.70
CA LEU A 317 16.03 16.54 -7.57
C LEU A 317 16.52 17.45 -6.44
N LYS A 318 17.80 17.35 -6.03
CA LYS A 318 18.58 18.59 -5.90
C LYS A 318 18.36 19.49 -7.12
N GLY A 319 18.10 18.91 -8.30
CA GLY A 319 17.48 19.56 -9.45
C GLY A 319 16.16 20.29 -9.17
N ILE A 320 15.07 19.69 -8.65
CA ILE A 320 13.81 20.45 -8.43
C ILE A 320 13.91 21.40 -7.24
N CYS A 321 14.59 21.07 -6.14
CA CYS A 321 14.76 22.06 -5.07
C CYS A 321 15.69 23.21 -5.47
N ASN A 322 16.79 22.96 -6.19
CA ASN A 322 17.64 24.05 -6.71
C ASN A 322 17.01 24.79 -7.90
N TYR A 323 16.22 24.12 -8.74
CA TYR A 323 15.44 24.72 -9.83
C TYR A 323 14.31 25.59 -9.28
N LEU A 324 13.51 25.09 -8.32
CA LEU A 324 12.49 25.88 -7.62
C LEU A 324 13.10 27.07 -6.87
N ASN A 325 14.32 26.92 -6.34
CA ASN A 325 15.06 28.01 -5.71
C ASN A 325 15.77 28.95 -6.72
N SER A 326 15.95 28.54 -7.98
CA SER A 326 16.58 29.34 -9.05
C SER A 326 15.58 29.98 -10.03
N LEU A 327 14.30 29.64 -9.94
CA LEU A 327 13.23 30.21 -10.76
C LEU A 327 12.87 31.62 -10.27
N SER A 328 12.63 32.53 -11.21
CA SER A 328 12.13 33.87 -10.90
C SER A 328 10.70 33.77 -10.31
N GLU A 329 10.27 34.77 -9.52
CA GLU A 329 8.93 34.75 -8.91
C GLU A 329 7.79 34.58 -9.94
N VAL A 330 7.99 35.05 -11.17
CA VAL A 330 7.04 34.89 -12.28
C VAL A 330 6.91 33.43 -12.75
N ASP A 331 8.00 32.65 -12.70
CA ASP A 331 7.98 31.25 -13.13
C ASP A 331 7.37 30.32 -12.07
N LYS A 332 7.49 30.69 -10.79
CA LYS A 332 6.80 30.00 -9.68
C LYS A 332 5.29 30.14 -9.81
N GLU A 333 4.81 31.31 -10.22
CA GLU A 333 3.39 31.60 -10.44
C GLU A 333 2.81 30.77 -11.61
N ASN A 334 3.59 30.57 -12.68
CA ASN A 334 3.22 29.73 -13.81
C ASN A 334 3.12 28.24 -13.47
N ILE A 335 3.99 27.70 -12.60
CA ILE A 335 3.91 26.31 -12.13
C ILE A 335 2.69 26.10 -11.22
N VAL A 336 2.37 27.08 -10.37
CA VAL A 336 1.13 27.08 -9.57
C VAL A 336 -0.10 27.13 -10.48
N ASN A 337 -0.04 27.84 -11.60
CA ASN A 337 -1.12 27.86 -12.60
C ASN A 337 -1.23 26.53 -13.37
N ILE A 338 -0.13 25.85 -13.72
CA ILE A 338 -0.15 24.51 -14.32
C ILE A 338 -0.74 23.47 -13.36
N ILE A 339 -0.43 23.56 -12.05
CA ILE A 339 -1.03 22.72 -11.01
C ILE A 339 -2.51 23.06 -10.81
N ARG A 340 -2.91 24.33 -10.91
CA ARG A 340 -4.32 24.78 -10.85
C ARG A 340 -5.15 24.35 -12.06
N GLU A 341 -4.55 24.24 -13.24
CA GLU A 341 -5.25 23.84 -14.46
C GLU A 341 -5.41 22.32 -14.63
N GLY A 342 -4.83 21.50 -13.74
CA GLY A 342 -5.13 20.07 -13.66
C GLY A 342 -4.80 19.26 -14.93
N LYS A 343 -3.89 19.74 -15.79
CA LYS A 343 -3.36 18.94 -16.90
C LYS A 343 -2.14 18.16 -16.40
N GLY A 344 -2.40 16.90 -16.03
CA GLY A 344 -1.43 15.96 -15.43
C GLY A 344 -0.33 15.44 -16.34
#